data_AF-A0A953G1A3-F1
#
_entry.id   AF-A0A953G1A3-F1
#
_cell.length_a   1.000
_cell.length_b   1.000
_cell.length_c   1.000
_cell.angle_alpha   90.00
_cell.angle_beta   90.00
_cell.angle_gamma   90.00
#
_symmetry.space_group_name_H-M   'P 1'
#
loop_
_entity.id
_entity.type
_entity.pdbx_description
1 polymer ?
#
loop_
_entity_poly.entity_id
_entity_poly.type
_entity_poly.pdbx_seq_one_letter_code
_entity_poly.pdbx_strand_id
1 'polypeptide(L)'
;MQPSHGVGSGAVNTNGTPLSILGDVVSDLREVDALSNDASFRLTSTSLRALIDQIDPWTFSNSVDGLSHLGLGKERYAGKYIVGACTLEGAAKLSPEAGIDLASIRLIELDQIWEDLSRRQSICGRLSLSKSFLRPCRDERLIYARQEAYQELMTNTHLRSELVKANQKFTRELESPLLAQQLDGWDLSKGYQRLLEFREAILALVSTFERLPEAQSPYLTMIREDVESIKHTSWYALLKHGIMRTPGGLKTPQAVAKGEHRKPFDPWNVNSDVARASLPLMAVSVSWVATVLTMMALSLRPGAPAGDGEMSFKDFATILGFFGVTMGLGLAGPVIFERIVKEKRREDQETVGAPLQKLIRSDDTLSRALDSVGRLGELIAGVQFIDKARVPLVYPQVRSTRHHFFKAKNLRSPLFWEDPSFVPSDIEIGRNSLIFLTGPNSGGKTTLGRTLLITQAFAQMGLPIAATEAEIGIADYIGYQAPQTNQQSDREGRFGTELARTRDLLFASGVRSFVNLDELAEGTTEEEKTLFSRAVLEAFVQKRTSLILTTHNIELAKLYERLGVGEFWQVEFRDGNPTHKIVPGISTSSHAARIAAHLGFSIDDIRAHLREQPHRT
;
A
#
# COMPACT_ATOMS: atom_id res chain seq x y z
N MET A 1 20.42 -65.26 -38.23
CA MET A 1 20.46 -64.36 -39.40
C MET A 1 19.50 -63.21 -39.17
N GLN A 2 20.02 -62.06 -38.77
CA GLN A 2 19.33 -60.76 -38.76
C GLN A 2 20.30 -59.76 -39.40
N PRO A 3 19.87 -58.91 -40.34
CA PRO A 3 20.74 -57.91 -40.91
C PRO A 3 20.68 -56.59 -40.12
N SER A 4 21.82 -55.93 -40.16
CA SER A 4 22.25 -54.75 -39.45
C SER A 4 22.10 -53.45 -40.28
N HIS A 5 21.95 -52.35 -39.55
CA HIS A 5 22.38 -50.96 -39.82
C HIS A 5 21.64 -50.04 -40.80
N GLY A 6 21.38 -48.83 -40.26
CA GLY A 6 21.10 -47.58 -40.96
C GLY A 6 20.72 -46.46 -39.99
N VAL A 7 21.60 -46.07 -39.06
CA VAL A 7 21.40 -44.93 -38.14
C VAL A 7 21.74 -43.64 -38.88
N GLY A 8 20.77 -42.73 -38.99
CA GLY A 8 20.94 -41.37 -39.52
C GLY A 8 21.69 -40.47 -38.55
N SER A 9 22.60 -39.67 -39.11
CA SER A 9 23.50 -38.74 -38.42
C SER A 9 22.77 -37.55 -37.80
N GLY A 10 22.79 -37.43 -36.48
CA GLY A 10 22.57 -36.17 -35.75
C GLY A 10 23.89 -35.40 -35.63
N ALA A 11 23.89 -34.12 -36.00
CA ALA A 11 25.06 -33.25 -35.83
C ALA A 11 25.24 -32.88 -34.35
N VAL A 12 26.46 -33.09 -33.82
CA VAL A 12 26.88 -32.81 -32.44
C VAL A 12 27.92 -31.67 -32.46
N ASN A 13 27.87 -30.74 -31.50
CA ASN A 13 28.94 -29.77 -31.24
C ASN A 13 29.83 -30.24 -30.05
N THR A 14 31.07 -29.76 -30.01
CA THR A 14 32.27 -30.24 -29.32
C THR A 14 32.21 -30.47 -27.80
N ASN A 15 31.10 -30.16 -27.11
CA ASN A 15 30.98 -30.30 -25.64
C ASN A 15 29.86 -31.24 -25.16
N GLY A 16 29.29 -32.10 -26.03
CA GLY A 16 28.61 -33.33 -25.58
C GLY A 16 27.35 -33.19 -24.71
N THR A 17 26.66 -32.05 -24.70
CA THR A 17 25.35 -31.89 -24.05
C THR A 17 24.21 -32.01 -25.09
N PRO A 18 23.15 -32.82 -24.88
CA PRO A 18 22.07 -32.94 -25.85
C PRO A 18 21.26 -31.64 -25.96
N LEU A 19 21.11 -31.12 -27.18
CA LEU A 19 20.22 -30.00 -27.58
C LEU A 19 18.72 -30.31 -27.45
N SER A 20 18.34 -31.41 -26.79
CA SER A 20 16.97 -31.94 -26.79
C SER A 20 16.00 -31.11 -25.94
N ILE A 21 16.46 -30.42 -24.89
CA ILE A 21 15.56 -29.69 -23.97
C ILE A 21 14.97 -28.43 -24.61
N LEU A 22 15.70 -27.77 -25.52
CA LEU A 22 15.17 -26.60 -26.26
C LEU A 22 14.25 -27.01 -27.40
N GLY A 23 14.46 -28.18 -28.01
CA GLY A 23 13.62 -28.70 -29.09
C GLY A 23 12.22 -29.11 -28.63
N ASP A 24 12.11 -29.72 -27.44
CA ASP A 24 10.82 -30.16 -26.88
C ASP A 24 9.96 -29.01 -26.35
N VAL A 25 10.55 -27.85 -26.01
CA VAL A 25 9.80 -26.65 -25.60
C VAL A 25 9.15 -25.94 -26.81
N VAL A 26 9.71 -26.10 -28.00
CA VAL A 26 9.22 -25.46 -29.24
C VAL A 26 8.01 -26.20 -29.84
N SER A 27 7.88 -27.50 -29.62
CA SER A 27 6.77 -28.32 -30.17
C SER A 27 5.43 -28.13 -29.43
N ASP A 28 5.45 -27.64 -28.18
CA ASP A 28 4.27 -27.41 -27.34
C ASP A 28 3.61 -26.02 -27.53
N LEU A 29 4.15 -25.17 -28.41
CA LEU A 29 3.68 -23.79 -28.62
C LEU A 29 2.39 -23.68 -29.48
N ARG A 30 1.69 -24.79 -29.76
CA ARG A 30 0.55 -24.83 -30.70
C ARG A 30 -0.76 -25.40 -30.15
N GLU A 31 -0.97 -25.43 -28.83
CA GLU A 31 -2.29 -25.73 -28.28
C GLU A 31 -3.12 -24.45 -28.08
N VAL A 32 -4.17 -24.33 -28.91
CA VAL A 32 -5.22 -23.33 -28.79
C VAL A 32 -6.17 -23.78 -27.69
N ASP A 33 -5.93 -23.35 -26.44
CA ASP A 33 -7.02 -23.37 -25.46
C ASP A 33 -8.10 -22.38 -25.91
N ALA A 34 -9.31 -22.90 -26.09
CA ALA A 34 -10.50 -22.11 -26.35
C ALA A 34 -10.64 -21.05 -25.26
N LEU A 35 -10.58 -19.79 -25.69
CA LEU A 35 -10.84 -18.60 -24.89
C LEU A 35 -12.19 -18.78 -24.19
N SER A 36 -12.23 -18.69 -22.85
CA SER A 36 -13.50 -18.50 -22.16
C SER A 36 -14.00 -17.10 -22.50
N ASN A 37 -14.93 -17.03 -23.45
CA ASN A 37 -15.56 -15.80 -23.94
C ASN A 37 -16.54 -15.16 -22.93
N ASP A 38 -16.34 -15.36 -21.62
CA ASP A 38 -17.29 -14.89 -20.62
C ASP A 38 -16.86 -13.54 -20.01
N ALA A 39 -16.56 -12.58 -20.89
CA ALA A 39 -16.43 -11.16 -20.53
C ALA A 39 -17.80 -10.50 -20.28
N SER A 40 -18.89 -11.28 -20.27
CA SER A 40 -20.28 -10.83 -20.11
C SER A 40 -20.75 -10.69 -18.66
N PHE A 41 -20.00 -11.14 -17.66
CA PHE A 41 -20.50 -11.14 -16.29
C PHE A 41 -20.21 -9.81 -15.58
N ARG A 42 -21.13 -8.85 -15.70
CA ARG A 42 -21.15 -7.67 -14.81
C ARG A 42 -21.36 -8.14 -13.38
N LEU A 43 -20.32 -8.02 -12.55
CA LEU A 43 -20.41 -8.32 -11.13
C LEU A 43 -21.38 -7.34 -10.46
N THR A 44 -22.27 -7.86 -9.62
CA THR A 44 -23.00 -7.02 -8.66
C THR A 44 -22.06 -6.59 -7.52
N SER A 45 -22.41 -5.55 -6.77
CA SER A 45 -21.67 -5.16 -5.54
C SER A 45 -21.50 -6.33 -4.57
N THR A 46 -22.53 -7.17 -4.44
CA THR A 46 -22.51 -8.36 -3.56
C THR A 46 -21.57 -9.45 -4.07
N SER A 47 -21.59 -9.75 -5.38
CA SER A 47 -20.69 -10.73 -5.98
C SER A 47 -19.23 -10.26 -5.95
N LEU A 48 -19.01 -8.96 -6.13
CA LEU A 48 -17.69 -8.34 -6.06
C LEU A 48 -17.11 -8.41 -4.64
N ARG A 49 -17.94 -8.18 -3.61
CA ARG A 49 -17.56 -8.32 -2.20
C ARG A 49 -17.09 -9.75 -1.91
N ALA A 50 -17.91 -10.74 -2.25
CA ALA A 50 -17.57 -12.15 -2.06
C ALA A 50 -16.28 -12.56 -2.79
N LEU A 51 -16.03 -11.98 -3.97
CA LEU A 51 -14.79 -12.18 -4.71
C LEU A 51 -13.58 -11.60 -3.97
N ILE A 52 -13.68 -10.35 -3.49
CA ILE A 52 -12.61 -9.69 -2.74
C ILE A 52 -12.27 -10.49 -1.47
N ASP A 53 -13.27 -10.94 -0.71
CA ASP A 53 -13.07 -11.73 0.50
C ASP A 53 -12.34 -13.06 0.23
N GLN A 54 -12.47 -13.61 -0.98
CA GLN A 54 -11.77 -14.84 -1.39
C GLN A 54 -10.32 -14.60 -1.81
N ILE A 55 -10.05 -13.50 -2.52
CA ILE A 55 -8.74 -13.26 -3.16
C ILE A 55 -7.82 -12.35 -2.35
N ASP A 56 -8.38 -11.58 -1.42
CA ASP A 56 -7.65 -10.65 -0.56
C ASP A 56 -7.73 -11.11 0.90
N PRO A 57 -6.86 -12.03 1.32
CA PRO A 57 -6.80 -12.47 2.72
C PRO A 57 -6.29 -11.36 3.65
N TRP A 58 -5.94 -10.18 3.12
CA TRP A 58 -5.28 -9.10 3.83
C TRP A 58 -6.25 -7.93 4.07
N THR A 59 -7.28 -8.19 4.87
CA THR A 59 -8.18 -7.14 5.40
C THR A 59 -7.47 -6.31 6.47
N PHE A 60 -7.98 -5.12 6.78
CA PHE A 60 -7.54 -4.31 7.91
C PHE A 60 -7.54 -5.14 9.20
N SER A 61 -8.52 -6.03 9.42
CA SER A 61 -8.55 -6.91 10.60
C SER A 61 -7.38 -7.90 10.63
N ASN A 62 -7.08 -8.57 9.52
CA ASN A 62 -5.97 -9.53 9.45
C ASN A 62 -4.60 -8.84 9.50
N SER A 63 -4.53 -7.58 9.08
CA SER A 63 -3.32 -6.73 9.20
C SER A 63 -3.03 -6.35 10.65
N VAL A 64 -4.08 -6.12 11.46
CA VAL A 64 -3.98 -5.83 12.90
C VAL A 64 -3.58 -7.09 13.68
N ASP A 65 -4.18 -8.24 13.38
CA ASP A 65 -3.85 -9.51 14.03
C ASP A 65 -2.47 -10.04 13.62
N GLY A 66 -2.08 -9.92 12.35
CA GLY A 66 -0.76 -10.32 11.86
C GLY A 66 0.41 -9.55 12.50
N LEU A 67 0.20 -8.26 12.84
CA LEU A 67 1.16 -7.45 13.58
C LEU A 67 1.38 -7.97 15.01
N SER A 68 0.38 -8.63 15.61
CA SER A 68 0.51 -9.27 16.93
C SER A 68 1.31 -10.59 16.88
N HIS A 69 1.22 -11.33 15.77
CA HIS A 69 1.88 -12.62 15.55
C HIS A 69 3.38 -12.53 15.23
N LEU A 70 3.85 -11.41 14.67
CA LEU A 70 5.28 -11.17 14.38
C LEU A 70 6.17 -10.93 15.61
N GLY A 71 5.70 -11.27 16.82
CA GLY A 71 6.47 -11.10 18.06
C GLY A 71 6.67 -9.64 18.48
N LEU A 72 6.03 -8.69 17.81
CA LEU A 72 6.05 -7.26 18.13
C LEU A 72 4.96 -6.89 19.16
N GLY A 73 4.69 -7.81 20.09
CA GLY A 73 3.60 -7.72 21.05
C GLY A 73 3.94 -6.92 22.31
N LYS A 74 2.90 -6.25 22.82
CA LYS A 74 2.66 -5.78 24.21
C LYS A 74 3.07 -4.38 24.65
N GLU A 75 3.37 -3.45 23.76
CA GLU A 75 3.44 -2.03 24.15
C GLU A 75 2.47 -1.16 23.35
N ARG A 76 2.09 0.00 23.92
CA ARG A 76 1.13 1.03 23.46
C ARG A 76 1.43 1.64 22.06
N TYR A 77 1.81 0.82 21.08
CA TYR A 77 2.42 1.25 19.82
C TYR A 77 1.79 0.62 18.58
N ALA A 78 0.59 0.01 18.66
CA ALA A 78 -0.13 -0.48 17.47
C ALA A 78 -0.24 0.59 16.37
N GLY A 79 -0.42 1.87 16.77
CA GLY A 79 -0.36 3.02 15.86
C GLY A 79 1.00 3.23 15.15
N LYS A 80 2.14 2.97 15.80
CA LYS A 80 3.47 3.05 15.14
C LYS A 80 3.67 1.93 14.12
N TYR A 81 3.16 0.74 14.39
CA TYR A 81 3.31 -0.42 13.49
C TYR A 81 2.48 -0.30 12.23
N ILE A 82 1.26 0.24 12.30
CA ILE A 82 0.45 0.53 11.12
C ILE A 82 1.06 1.66 10.29
N VAL A 83 1.59 2.70 10.93
CA VAL A 83 2.35 3.74 10.21
C VAL A 83 3.56 3.14 9.47
N GLY A 84 4.23 2.15 10.08
CA GLY A 84 5.26 1.36 9.41
C GLY A 84 4.72 0.54 8.24
N ALA A 85 3.60 -0.18 8.42
CA ALA A 85 2.93 -0.98 7.40
C ALA A 85 2.40 -0.17 6.21
N CYS A 86 2.21 1.14 6.38
CA CYS A 86 1.76 2.03 5.31
C CYS A 86 2.86 2.36 4.30
N THR A 87 4.14 2.03 4.55
CA THR A 87 5.20 2.18 3.55
C THR A 87 5.34 0.91 2.71
N LEU A 88 5.97 1.02 1.54
CA LEU A 88 6.29 -0.16 0.71
C LEU A 88 7.15 -1.17 1.48
N GLU A 89 8.14 -0.72 2.26
CA GLU A 89 8.97 -1.59 3.10
C GLU A 89 8.17 -2.32 4.17
N GLY A 90 7.26 -1.63 4.85
CA GLY A 90 6.45 -2.22 5.90
C GLY A 90 5.45 -3.21 5.33
N ALA A 91 4.75 -2.84 4.25
CA ALA A 91 3.82 -3.73 3.56
C ALA A 91 4.53 -4.97 2.99
N ALA A 92 5.75 -4.82 2.44
CA ALA A 92 6.53 -5.94 1.92
C ALA A 92 6.93 -6.93 3.03
N LYS A 93 7.29 -6.44 4.23
CA LYS A 93 7.58 -7.30 5.39
C LYS A 93 6.38 -8.14 5.85
N LEU A 94 5.18 -7.63 5.61
CA LEU A 94 3.94 -8.29 6.02
C LEU A 94 3.37 -9.21 4.93
N SER A 95 3.91 -9.13 3.71
CA SER A 95 3.45 -9.90 2.55
C SER A 95 4.57 -10.81 2.02
N PRO A 96 4.73 -12.04 2.56
CA PRO A 96 5.77 -12.98 2.11
C PRO A 96 5.60 -13.44 0.64
N GLU A 97 4.41 -13.29 0.07
CA GLU A 97 4.08 -13.66 -1.31
C GLU A 97 3.75 -12.42 -2.17
N ALA A 98 4.68 -11.47 -2.25
CA ALA A 98 4.53 -10.30 -3.10
C ALA A 98 4.56 -10.70 -4.60
N GLY A 99 3.64 -10.12 -5.39
CA GLY A 99 3.65 -10.24 -6.85
C GLY A 99 4.72 -9.37 -7.51
N ILE A 100 5.19 -8.33 -6.82
CA ILE A 100 6.38 -7.54 -7.17
C ILE A 100 7.22 -7.39 -5.91
N ASP A 101 8.47 -7.81 -5.94
CA ASP A 101 9.35 -7.64 -4.80
C ASP A 101 9.90 -6.20 -4.71
N LEU A 102 10.30 -5.77 -3.51
CA LEU A 102 10.70 -4.39 -3.26
C LEU A 102 11.92 -3.94 -4.08
N ALA A 103 12.85 -4.84 -4.39
CA ALA A 103 13.99 -4.50 -5.23
C ALA A 103 13.54 -4.24 -6.67
N SER A 104 12.59 -5.03 -7.20
CA SER A 104 11.98 -4.76 -8.51
C SER A 104 11.29 -3.40 -8.52
N ILE A 105 10.47 -3.08 -7.52
CA ILE A 105 9.74 -1.80 -7.40
C ILE A 105 10.71 -0.61 -7.50
N ARG A 106 11.82 -0.63 -6.77
CA ARG A 106 12.82 0.44 -6.77
C ARG A 106 13.56 0.53 -8.10
N LEU A 107 13.97 -0.62 -8.67
CA LEU A 107 14.72 -0.64 -9.93
C LEU A 107 13.89 -0.16 -11.12
N ILE A 108 12.57 -0.36 -11.10
CA ILE A 108 11.65 0.19 -12.11
C ILE A 108 11.13 1.59 -11.79
N GLU A 109 11.55 2.19 -10.67
CA GLU A 109 11.12 3.53 -10.20
C GLU A 109 9.61 3.63 -9.90
N LEU A 110 8.98 2.49 -9.59
CA LEU A 110 7.57 2.44 -9.20
C LEU A 110 7.36 3.00 -7.77
N ASP A 111 8.41 3.02 -6.95
CA ASP A 111 8.43 3.70 -5.64
C ASP A 111 8.22 5.22 -5.77
N GLN A 112 8.78 5.86 -6.80
CA GLN A 112 8.58 7.30 -7.05
C GLN A 112 7.11 7.61 -7.36
N ILE A 113 6.46 6.77 -8.16
CA ILE A 113 5.02 6.87 -8.46
C ILE A 113 4.21 6.67 -7.18
N TRP A 114 4.56 5.65 -6.40
CA TRP A 114 3.89 5.37 -5.13
C TRP A 114 4.02 6.55 -4.15
N GLU A 115 5.20 7.17 -4.03
CA GLU A 115 5.41 8.36 -3.19
C GLU A 115 4.51 9.51 -3.63
N ASP A 116 4.38 9.74 -4.93
CA ASP A 116 3.52 10.80 -5.45
C ASP A 116 2.03 10.52 -5.21
N LEU A 117 1.58 9.29 -5.44
CA LEU A 117 0.20 8.84 -5.20
C LEU A 117 -0.18 8.80 -3.71
N SER A 118 0.77 8.46 -2.84
CA SER A 118 0.57 8.33 -1.39
C SER A 118 0.54 9.68 -0.67
N ARG A 119 1.02 10.76 -1.30
CA ARG A 119 0.94 12.11 -0.74
C ARG A 119 -0.52 12.48 -0.48
N ARG A 120 -0.78 13.00 0.72
CA ARG A 120 -2.12 13.47 1.16
C ARG A 120 -3.18 12.36 1.25
N GLN A 121 -2.79 11.09 1.16
CA GLN A 121 -3.68 9.96 1.42
C GLN A 121 -3.80 9.69 2.93
N SER A 122 -4.95 9.10 3.28
CA SER A 122 -5.20 8.53 4.61
C SER A 122 -4.25 7.37 4.88
N ILE A 123 -4.12 6.95 6.14
CA ILE A 123 -3.42 5.71 6.53
C ILE A 123 -4.05 4.51 5.81
N CYS A 124 -5.38 4.40 5.80
CA CYS A 124 -6.11 3.36 5.08
C CYS A 124 -5.82 3.40 3.56
N GLY A 125 -5.78 4.59 2.97
CA GLY A 125 -5.49 4.77 1.54
C GLY A 125 -4.06 4.36 1.17
N ARG A 126 -3.07 4.75 1.98
CA ARG A 126 -1.67 4.32 1.78
C ARG A 126 -1.50 2.82 1.91
N LEU A 127 -2.18 2.20 2.87
CA LEU A 127 -2.17 0.75 3.03
C LEU A 127 -2.75 0.06 1.79
N SER A 128 -3.92 0.50 1.30
CA SER A 128 -4.53 -0.04 0.07
C SER A 128 -3.60 0.11 -1.13
N LEU A 129 -3.02 1.30 -1.30
CA LEU A 129 -2.10 1.59 -2.39
C LEU A 129 -0.85 0.70 -2.34
N SER A 130 -0.20 0.60 -1.18
CA SER A 130 0.98 -0.27 -1.00
C SER A 130 0.68 -1.73 -1.31
N LYS A 131 -0.53 -2.22 -0.94
CA LYS A 131 -1.00 -3.57 -1.30
C LYS A 131 -1.12 -3.72 -2.81
N SER A 132 -1.79 -2.81 -3.50
CA SER A 132 -1.97 -2.87 -4.95
C SER A 132 -0.63 -2.85 -5.72
N PHE A 133 0.37 -2.14 -5.21
CA PHE A 133 1.71 -2.08 -5.82
C PHE A 133 2.52 -3.38 -5.60
N LEU A 134 2.48 -3.94 -4.40
CA LEU A 134 3.23 -5.17 -4.07
C LEU A 134 2.53 -6.44 -4.56
N ARG A 135 1.19 -6.40 -4.68
CA ARG A 135 0.34 -7.52 -5.11
C ARG A 135 -0.68 -7.02 -6.14
N PRO A 136 -0.24 -6.75 -7.38
CA PRO A 136 -1.15 -6.41 -8.47
C PRO A 136 -2.27 -7.45 -8.60
N CYS A 137 -3.49 -7.01 -8.90
CA CYS A 137 -4.65 -7.88 -8.89
C CYS A 137 -4.49 -9.01 -9.92
N ARG A 138 -4.87 -10.24 -9.53
CA ARG A 138 -4.80 -11.43 -10.39
C ARG A 138 -6.16 -11.93 -10.87
N ASP A 139 -7.25 -11.24 -10.51
CA ASP A 139 -8.61 -11.56 -10.97
C ASP A 139 -9.08 -10.56 -12.03
N GLU A 140 -9.37 -11.07 -13.22
CA GLU A 140 -9.81 -10.29 -14.38
C GLU A 140 -11.06 -9.46 -14.09
N ARG A 141 -12.04 -10.01 -13.36
CA ARG A 141 -13.31 -9.36 -13.10
C ARG A 141 -13.16 -8.19 -12.13
N LEU A 142 -12.31 -8.34 -11.12
CA LEU A 142 -12.00 -7.24 -10.20
C LEU A 142 -11.26 -6.09 -10.91
N ILE A 143 -10.36 -6.42 -11.85
CA ILE A 143 -9.67 -5.41 -12.66
C ILE A 143 -10.69 -4.62 -13.50
N TYR A 144 -11.61 -5.28 -14.20
CA TYR A 144 -12.66 -4.59 -14.96
C TYR A 144 -13.59 -3.76 -14.07
N ALA A 145 -13.96 -4.25 -12.88
CA ALA A 145 -14.77 -3.47 -11.94
C ALA A 145 -14.06 -2.18 -11.47
N ARG A 146 -12.72 -2.22 -11.33
CA ARG A 146 -11.91 -1.01 -11.06
C ARG A 146 -11.85 -0.08 -12.27
N GLN A 147 -11.68 -0.63 -13.48
CA GLN A 147 -11.70 0.17 -14.72
C GLN A 147 -13.02 0.92 -14.89
N GLU A 148 -14.17 0.26 -14.66
CA GLU A 148 -15.50 0.89 -14.69
C GLU A 148 -15.61 2.03 -13.66
N ALA A 149 -15.09 1.84 -12.44
CA ALA A 149 -15.05 2.90 -11.43
C ALA A 149 -14.17 4.09 -11.85
N TYR A 150 -12.99 3.85 -12.41
CA TYR A 150 -12.14 4.92 -12.94
C TYR A 150 -12.85 5.69 -14.07
N GLN A 151 -13.50 4.99 -15.01
CA GLN A 151 -14.26 5.60 -16.10
C GLN A 151 -15.42 6.46 -15.58
N GLU A 152 -16.15 5.97 -14.59
CA GLU A 152 -17.21 6.75 -13.94
C GLU A 152 -16.66 8.01 -13.27
N LEU A 153 -15.57 7.92 -12.51
CA LEU A 153 -14.98 9.09 -11.86
C LEU A 153 -14.43 10.11 -12.85
N MET A 154 -13.93 9.67 -14.00
CA MET A 154 -13.45 10.58 -15.06
C MET A 154 -14.59 11.29 -15.80
N THR A 155 -15.77 10.67 -15.89
CA THR A 155 -16.93 11.23 -16.62
C THR A 155 -17.90 11.99 -15.71
N ASN A 156 -18.10 11.53 -14.48
CA ASN A 156 -18.99 12.13 -13.47
C ASN A 156 -18.21 13.04 -12.51
N THR A 157 -17.97 14.27 -12.95
CA THR A 157 -17.21 15.27 -12.18
C THR A 157 -17.86 15.65 -10.83
N HIS A 158 -19.20 15.59 -10.75
CA HIS A 158 -19.92 15.88 -9.51
C HIS A 158 -19.68 14.78 -8.46
N LEU A 159 -19.90 13.50 -8.82
CA LEU A 159 -19.63 12.36 -7.95
C LEU A 159 -18.15 12.36 -7.51
N ARG A 160 -17.24 12.55 -8.46
CA ARG A 160 -15.81 12.66 -8.19
C ARG A 160 -15.50 13.76 -7.16
N SER A 161 -16.08 14.96 -7.31
CA SER A 161 -15.86 16.06 -6.37
C SER A 161 -16.34 15.72 -4.96
N GLU A 162 -17.53 15.13 -4.83
CA GLU A 162 -18.08 14.74 -3.52
C GLU A 162 -17.29 13.62 -2.85
N LEU A 163 -16.82 12.63 -3.62
CA LEU A 163 -15.95 11.56 -3.10
C LEU A 163 -14.59 12.10 -2.65
N VAL A 164 -14.00 13.04 -3.39
CA VAL A 164 -12.76 13.71 -2.99
C VAL A 164 -12.95 14.47 -1.68
N LYS A 165 -14.05 15.20 -1.52
CA LYS A 165 -14.38 15.90 -0.26
C LYS A 165 -14.59 14.91 0.89
N ALA A 166 -15.31 13.82 0.65
CA ALA A 166 -15.53 12.77 1.64
C ALA A 166 -14.20 12.14 2.11
N ASN A 167 -13.30 11.81 1.17
CA ASN A 167 -11.98 11.27 1.49
C ASN A 167 -11.12 12.29 2.27
N GLN A 168 -11.12 13.57 1.88
CA GLN A 168 -10.40 14.62 2.61
C GLN A 168 -10.91 14.80 4.04
N LYS A 169 -12.24 14.77 4.23
CA LYS A 169 -12.86 14.82 5.56
C LYS A 169 -12.47 13.61 6.39
N PHE A 170 -12.50 12.41 5.79
CA PHE A 170 -12.04 11.18 6.45
C PHE A 170 -10.61 11.32 6.96
N THR A 171 -9.67 11.68 6.08
CA THR A 171 -8.25 11.85 6.42
C THR A 171 -8.02 12.86 7.55
N ARG A 172 -8.76 13.98 7.56
CA ARG A 172 -8.52 15.08 8.51
C ARG A 172 -9.19 14.88 9.86
N GLU A 173 -10.40 14.34 9.87
CA GLU A 173 -11.29 14.42 11.04
C GLU A 173 -11.71 13.05 11.57
N LEU A 174 -11.81 12.04 10.70
CA LEU A 174 -12.49 10.79 11.05
C LEU A 174 -11.51 9.63 11.28
N GLU A 175 -10.41 9.58 10.53
CA GLU A 175 -9.51 8.43 10.51
C GLU A 175 -8.89 8.14 11.88
N SER A 176 -8.33 9.16 12.55
CA SER A 176 -7.62 8.98 13.82
C SER A 176 -8.47 8.31 14.92
N PRO A 177 -9.68 8.81 15.26
CA PRO A 177 -10.51 8.19 16.30
C PRO A 177 -11.03 6.81 15.90
N LEU A 178 -11.31 6.56 14.61
CA LEU A 178 -11.76 5.26 14.13
C LEU A 178 -10.65 4.20 14.23
N LEU A 179 -9.43 4.56 13.83
CA LEU A 179 -8.26 3.68 13.98
C LEU A 179 -7.92 3.45 15.47
N ALA A 180 -7.99 4.48 16.31
CA ALA A 180 -7.72 4.33 17.74
C ALA A 180 -8.60 3.25 18.39
N GLN A 181 -9.88 3.17 18.00
CA GLN A 181 -10.78 2.13 18.50
C GLN A 181 -10.40 0.73 18.02
N GLN A 182 -10.10 0.58 16.73
CA GLN A 182 -9.73 -0.72 16.18
C GLN A 182 -8.44 -1.27 16.80
N LEU A 183 -7.47 -0.39 17.05
CA LEU A 183 -6.12 -0.79 17.47
C LEU A 183 -5.97 -0.91 18.98
N ASP A 184 -6.25 0.19 19.68
CA ASP A 184 -5.96 0.33 21.10
C ASP A 184 -7.22 0.22 21.95
N GLY A 185 -8.37 0.59 21.37
CA GLY A 185 -9.59 0.81 22.12
C GLY A 185 -9.49 2.06 22.99
N TRP A 186 -10.42 2.19 23.94
CA TRP A 186 -10.43 3.28 24.91
C TRP A 186 -10.42 2.79 26.36
N ASP A 187 -10.03 3.67 27.27
CA ASP A 187 -10.05 3.40 28.70
C ASP A 187 -10.81 4.51 29.38
N LEU A 188 -12.09 4.27 29.68
CA LEU A 188 -12.99 5.26 30.28
C LEU A 188 -12.52 5.68 31.68
N SER A 189 -11.69 4.86 32.36
CA SER A 189 -11.07 5.26 33.64
C SER A 189 -10.19 6.52 33.49
N LYS A 190 -9.64 6.74 32.28
CA LYS A 190 -8.82 7.90 31.93
C LYS A 190 -9.62 9.07 31.35
N GLY A 191 -10.91 8.89 31.09
CA GLY A 191 -11.82 9.91 30.56
C GLY A 191 -12.64 9.43 29.36
N TYR A 192 -13.66 10.22 29.00
CA TYR A 192 -14.63 9.83 27.97
C TYR A 192 -14.29 10.37 26.56
N GLN A 193 -13.24 11.18 26.43
CA GLN A 193 -12.92 11.90 25.19
C GLN A 193 -12.80 10.97 23.97
N ARG A 194 -12.01 9.88 24.07
CA ARG A 194 -11.84 8.93 22.96
C ARG A 194 -13.14 8.27 22.50
N LEU A 195 -14.04 7.96 23.43
CA LEU A 195 -15.36 7.39 23.10
C LEU A 195 -16.23 8.42 22.37
N LEU A 196 -16.20 9.68 22.82
CA LEU A 196 -16.95 10.78 22.20
C LEU A 196 -16.42 11.08 20.79
N GLU A 197 -15.11 11.19 20.63
CA GLU A 197 -14.45 11.37 19.32
C GLU A 197 -14.79 10.22 18.37
N PHE A 198 -14.74 8.96 18.84
CA PHE A 198 -15.13 7.80 18.05
C PHE A 198 -16.61 7.85 17.64
N ARG A 199 -17.51 8.18 18.57
CA ARG A 199 -18.94 8.32 18.31
C ARG A 199 -19.21 9.39 17.26
N GLU A 200 -18.60 10.56 17.40
CA GLU A 200 -18.75 11.65 16.44
C GLU A 200 -18.20 11.26 15.07
N ALA A 201 -17.01 10.64 15.03
CA ALA A 201 -16.39 10.21 13.80
C ALA A 201 -17.21 9.15 13.04
N ILE A 202 -17.76 8.14 13.72
CA ILE A 202 -18.54 7.09 13.04
C ILE A 202 -19.88 7.62 12.52
N LEU A 203 -20.55 8.50 13.28
CA LEU A 203 -21.79 9.14 12.83
C LEU A 203 -21.52 10.08 11.65
N ALA A 204 -20.41 10.83 11.69
CA ALA A 204 -19.98 11.69 10.60
C ALA A 204 -19.58 10.88 9.36
N LEU A 205 -18.92 9.74 9.50
CA LEU A 205 -18.56 8.86 8.39
C LEU A 205 -19.81 8.36 7.66
N VAL A 206 -20.71 7.71 8.40
CA VAL A 206 -21.94 7.14 7.83
C VAL A 206 -22.79 8.21 7.16
N SER A 207 -23.00 9.36 7.82
CA SER A 207 -23.79 10.46 7.24
C SER A 207 -23.13 11.14 6.05
N THR A 208 -21.80 11.08 5.94
CA THR A 208 -21.08 11.59 4.76
C THR A 208 -21.34 10.70 3.56
N PHE A 209 -21.24 9.37 3.73
CA PHE A 209 -21.49 8.41 2.65
C PHE A 209 -22.96 8.31 2.23
N GLU A 210 -23.89 8.48 3.16
CA GLU A 210 -25.34 8.56 2.87
C GLU A 210 -25.72 9.67 1.89
N ARG A 211 -24.99 10.79 1.94
CA ARG A 211 -25.27 11.99 1.13
C ARG A 211 -24.56 11.97 -0.21
N LEU A 212 -23.72 10.98 -0.47
CA LEU A 212 -23.02 10.87 -1.75
C LEU A 212 -24.02 10.63 -2.88
N PRO A 213 -23.77 11.19 -4.08
CA PRO A 213 -24.51 10.83 -5.28
C PRO A 213 -24.45 9.31 -5.52
N GLU A 214 -25.49 8.75 -6.14
CA GLU A 214 -25.48 7.34 -6.53
C GLU A 214 -24.38 7.08 -7.56
N ALA A 215 -23.65 5.98 -7.36
CA ALA A 215 -22.66 5.49 -8.29
C ALA A 215 -23.27 4.39 -9.17
N GLN A 216 -22.80 4.30 -10.40
CA GLN A 216 -23.22 3.31 -11.39
C GLN A 216 -22.29 2.09 -11.39
N SER A 217 -21.00 2.29 -11.09
CA SER A 217 -20.04 1.20 -11.03
C SER A 217 -20.29 0.30 -9.82
N PRO A 218 -20.25 -1.04 -10.00
CA PRO A 218 -20.41 -1.98 -8.89
C PRO A 218 -19.36 -1.79 -7.78
N TYR A 219 -18.15 -1.36 -8.15
CA TYR A 219 -17.05 -1.15 -7.22
C TYR A 219 -17.28 0.04 -6.28
N LEU A 220 -17.71 1.20 -6.80
CA LEU A 220 -18.06 2.35 -5.95
C LEU A 220 -19.33 2.09 -5.13
N THR A 221 -20.28 1.35 -5.70
CA THR A 221 -21.49 0.92 -4.99
C THR A 221 -21.15 0.04 -3.80
N MET A 222 -20.28 -0.95 -3.99
CA MET A 222 -19.79 -1.82 -2.91
C MET A 222 -19.11 -1.01 -1.80
N ILE A 223 -18.23 -0.05 -2.15
CA ILE A 223 -17.58 0.83 -1.16
C ILE A 223 -18.62 1.57 -0.32
N ARG A 224 -19.65 2.13 -0.95
CA ARG A 224 -20.73 2.84 -0.26
C ARG A 224 -21.50 1.89 0.65
N GLU A 225 -21.92 0.73 0.14
CA GLU A 225 -22.66 -0.28 0.92
C GLU A 225 -21.88 -0.76 2.15
N ASP A 226 -20.56 -0.95 2.04
CA ASP A 226 -19.73 -1.38 3.17
C ASP A 226 -19.75 -0.35 4.30
N VAL A 227 -19.63 0.94 3.97
CA VAL A 227 -19.73 2.01 4.96
C VAL A 227 -21.14 2.13 5.52
N GLU A 228 -22.17 2.01 4.66
CA GLU A 228 -23.56 2.11 5.10
C GLU A 228 -23.99 0.91 5.96
N SER A 229 -23.38 -0.26 5.79
CA SER A 229 -23.69 -1.47 6.56
C SER A 229 -23.47 -1.29 8.06
N ILE A 230 -22.61 -0.34 8.47
CA ILE A 230 -22.44 0.09 9.86
C ILE A 230 -23.78 0.40 10.54
N LYS A 231 -24.75 0.97 9.81
CA LYS A 231 -26.06 1.35 10.35
C LYS A 231 -26.87 0.17 10.87
N HIS A 232 -26.61 -1.03 10.35
CA HIS A 232 -27.34 -2.24 10.70
C HIS A 232 -26.74 -2.95 11.92
N THR A 233 -25.63 -2.46 12.46
CA THR A 233 -24.98 -3.04 13.63
C THR A 233 -25.65 -2.60 14.93
N SER A 234 -25.66 -3.49 15.92
CA SER A 234 -26.22 -3.21 17.25
C SER A 234 -25.43 -2.11 17.98
N TRP A 235 -24.11 -2.09 17.83
CA TRP A 235 -23.24 -1.10 18.45
C TRP A 235 -23.40 0.30 17.84
N TYR A 236 -23.69 0.43 16.54
CA TYR A 236 -24.01 1.74 15.96
C TYR A 236 -25.31 2.31 16.53
N ALA A 237 -26.34 1.46 16.70
CA ALA A 237 -27.60 1.89 17.31
C ALA A 237 -27.40 2.41 18.75
N LEU A 238 -26.53 1.77 19.54
CA LEU A 238 -26.13 2.23 20.88
C LEU A 238 -25.46 3.61 20.84
N LEU A 239 -24.55 3.84 19.90
CA LEU A 239 -23.85 5.12 19.74
C LEU A 239 -24.78 6.24 19.26
N LYS A 240 -25.72 5.92 18.38
CA LYS A 240 -26.67 6.89 17.80
C LYS A 240 -27.78 7.28 18.78
N HIS A 241 -28.40 6.31 19.44
CA HIS A 241 -29.62 6.51 20.23
C HIS A 241 -29.37 6.58 21.75
N GLY A 242 -28.15 6.37 22.20
CA GLY A 242 -27.77 6.37 23.61
C GLY A 242 -27.70 4.96 24.20
N ILE A 243 -26.97 4.85 25.31
CA ILE A 243 -26.62 3.57 25.93
C ILE A 243 -27.37 3.43 27.26
N MET A 244 -28.13 2.36 27.40
CA MET A 244 -28.78 1.96 28.66
C MET A 244 -28.09 0.70 29.20
N ARG A 245 -27.74 0.75 30.49
CA ARG A 245 -27.26 -0.42 31.25
C ARG A 245 -28.45 -1.23 31.73
N THR A 246 -28.53 -2.49 31.32
CA THR A 246 -29.55 -3.45 31.78
C THR A 246 -28.87 -4.73 32.29
N PRO A 247 -29.54 -5.56 33.11
CA PRO A 247 -28.99 -6.85 33.53
C PRO A 247 -28.63 -7.77 32.36
N GLY A 248 -29.35 -7.65 31.23
CA GLY A 248 -29.09 -8.40 29.99
C GLY A 248 -28.04 -7.78 29.06
N GLY A 249 -27.30 -6.76 29.50
CA GLY A 249 -26.27 -6.08 28.71
C GLY A 249 -26.64 -4.65 28.29
N LEU A 250 -25.98 -4.17 27.23
CA LEU A 250 -26.19 -2.82 26.70
C LEU A 250 -27.37 -2.80 25.72
N LYS A 251 -28.31 -1.87 25.92
CA LYS A 251 -29.49 -1.68 25.05
C LYS A 251 -29.69 -0.21 24.72
N THR A 252 -30.34 0.08 23.59
CA THR A 252 -30.84 1.43 23.28
C THR A 252 -32.08 1.73 24.13
N PRO A 253 -32.44 3.01 24.37
CA PRO A 253 -33.65 3.36 25.12
C PRO A 253 -34.92 2.71 24.57
N GLN A 254 -35.04 2.56 23.25
CA GLN A 254 -36.20 1.94 22.60
C GLN A 254 -36.25 0.41 22.75
N ALA A 255 -35.11 -0.25 22.91
CA ALA A 255 -35.01 -1.70 23.00
C ALA A 255 -35.19 -2.24 24.43
N VAL A 256 -35.35 -1.37 25.44
CA VAL A 256 -35.56 -1.79 26.83
C VAL A 256 -37.01 -2.23 27.03
N ALA A 257 -37.20 -3.44 27.58
CA ALA A 257 -38.54 -3.96 27.81
C ALA A 257 -39.28 -3.15 28.89
N LYS A 258 -40.62 -3.10 28.79
CA LYS A 258 -41.45 -2.40 29.77
C LYS A 258 -41.31 -3.09 31.14
N GLY A 259 -40.85 -2.35 32.15
CA GLY A 259 -40.60 -2.86 33.51
C GLY A 259 -39.17 -3.39 33.75
N GLU A 260 -38.30 -3.45 32.73
CA GLU A 260 -36.91 -3.84 32.89
C GLU A 260 -36.10 -2.74 33.60
N HIS A 261 -35.31 -3.13 34.61
CA HIS A 261 -34.43 -2.21 35.34
C HIS A 261 -33.34 -1.66 34.41
N ARG A 262 -33.18 -0.33 34.38
CA ARG A 262 -32.28 0.35 33.46
C ARG A 262 -31.62 1.58 34.08
N LYS A 263 -30.34 1.81 33.76
CA LYS A 263 -29.60 3.02 34.17
C LYS A 263 -28.97 3.66 32.92
N PRO A 264 -29.27 4.93 32.60
CA PRO A 264 -28.66 5.60 31.46
C PRO A 264 -27.15 5.76 31.66
N PHE A 265 -26.39 5.68 30.57
CA PHE A 265 -25.00 6.10 30.52
C PHE A 265 -24.93 7.51 29.92
N ASP A 266 -24.39 8.44 30.69
CA ASP A 266 -24.15 9.81 30.25
C ASP A 266 -22.73 10.22 30.70
N PRO A 267 -21.79 10.41 29.74
CA PRO A 267 -20.42 10.76 30.05
C PRO A 267 -20.26 12.17 30.66
N TRP A 268 -21.26 13.06 30.53
CA TRP A 268 -21.20 14.44 31.03
C TRP A 268 -21.76 14.60 32.45
N ASN A 269 -22.58 13.65 32.90
CA ASN A 269 -23.28 13.73 34.18
C ASN A 269 -22.40 13.48 35.41
N VAL A 270 -21.10 13.17 35.21
CA VAL A 270 -20.14 13.03 36.30
C VAL A 270 -19.94 14.36 37.03
N ASN A 271 -19.97 15.49 36.32
CA ASN A 271 -19.80 16.80 36.96
C ASN A 271 -21.03 17.24 37.77
N SER A 272 -22.26 16.89 37.38
CA SER A 272 -23.48 17.38 38.03
C SER A 272 -23.85 16.62 39.31
N ASP A 273 -23.66 15.30 39.34
CA ASP A 273 -23.89 14.47 40.53
C ASP A 273 -22.83 14.76 41.60
N VAL A 274 -21.60 14.99 41.16
CA VAL A 274 -20.46 15.22 42.06
C VAL A 274 -20.41 16.68 42.52
N ALA A 275 -20.73 17.67 41.67
CA ALA A 275 -20.88 19.05 42.12
C ALA A 275 -21.99 19.19 43.18
N ARG A 276 -23.11 18.45 43.05
CA ARG A 276 -24.14 18.40 44.09
C ARG A 276 -23.63 17.80 45.40
N ALA A 277 -22.69 16.84 45.36
CA ALA A 277 -22.10 16.23 46.54
C ALA A 277 -21.00 17.10 47.18
N SER A 278 -20.26 17.90 46.41
CA SER A 278 -19.14 18.73 46.91
C SER A 278 -19.52 20.18 47.24
N LEU A 279 -20.60 20.73 46.67
CA LEU A 279 -21.10 22.08 46.96
C LEU A 279 -21.29 22.33 48.47
N PRO A 280 -21.91 21.42 49.25
CA PRO A 280 -22.10 21.63 50.68
C PRO A 280 -20.77 21.76 51.44
N LEU A 281 -19.77 20.93 51.09
CA LEU A 281 -18.45 20.93 51.73
C LEU A 281 -17.66 22.21 51.40
N MET A 282 -17.77 22.69 50.16
CA MET A 282 -17.16 23.96 49.75
C MET A 282 -17.85 25.18 50.38
N ALA A 283 -19.19 25.18 50.45
CA ALA A 283 -19.94 26.26 51.08
C ALA A 283 -19.63 26.37 52.58
N VAL A 284 -19.53 25.23 53.28
CA VAL A 284 -19.16 25.19 54.71
C VAL A 284 -17.74 25.73 54.92
N SER A 285 -16.78 25.37 54.08
CA SER A 285 -15.41 25.85 54.20
C SER A 285 -15.28 27.35 53.88
N VAL A 286 -15.92 27.86 52.83
CA VAL A 286 -15.93 29.30 52.47
C VAL A 286 -16.61 30.15 53.55
N SER A 287 -17.79 29.72 54.03
CA SER A 287 -18.51 30.44 55.08
C SER A 287 -17.70 30.53 56.36
N TRP A 288 -16.95 29.49 56.71
CA TRP A 288 -16.12 29.49 57.92
C TRP A 288 -14.86 30.34 57.81
N VAL A 289 -14.18 30.31 56.66
CA VAL A 289 -13.04 31.21 56.40
C VAL A 289 -13.46 32.67 56.51
N ALA A 290 -14.62 33.03 55.96
CA ALA A 290 -15.18 34.37 56.09
C ALA A 290 -15.44 34.74 57.56
N THR A 291 -15.98 33.82 58.38
CA THR A 291 -16.21 34.05 59.81
C THR A 291 -14.90 34.27 60.58
N VAL A 292 -13.86 33.47 60.32
CA VAL A 292 -12.54 33.60 60.98
C VAL A 292 -11.88 34.92 60.60
N LEU A 293 -11.89 35.29 59.31
CA LEU A 293 -11.36 36.58 58.85
C LEU A 293 -12.13 37.76 59.45
N THR A 294 -13.45 37.63 59.60
CA THR A 294 -14.29 38.65 60.24
C THR A 294 -13.97 38.79 61.72
N MET A 295 -13.76 37.68 62.44
CA MET A 295 -13.33 37.71 63.84
C MET A 295 -11.95 38.34 64.00
N MET A 296 -10.96 37.98 63.16
CA MET A 296 -9.65 38.62 63.18
C MET A 296 -9.73 40.13 62.86
N ALA A 297 -10.55 40.53 61.89
CA ALA A 297 -10.74 41.93 61.53
C ALA A 297 -11.43 42.74 62.65
N LEU A 298 -12.38 42.13 63.38
CA LEU A 298 -13.03 42.75 64.55
C LEU A 298 -12.05 42.91 65.71
N SER A 299 -11.13 41.96 65.91
CA SER A 299 -10.07 42.04 66.92
C SER A 299 -8.98 43.08 66.61
N LEU A 300 -8.92 43.60 65.37
CA LEU A 300 -7.96 44.62 64.93
C LEU A 300 -8.57 46.03 64.81
N ARG A 301 -9.83 46.24 65.23
CA ARG A 301 -10.49 47.57 65.18
C ARG A 301 -9.97 48.50 66.29
N PRO A 302 -9.54 49.73 65.97
CA PRO A 302 -9.17 50.70 66.98
C PRO A 302 -10.44 51.21 67.71
N GLY A 303 -10.51 51.00 69.03
CA GLY A 303 -11.59 51.48 69.91
C GLY A 303 -12.52 50.43 70.52
N ALA A 304 -12.20 49.13 70.46
CA ALA A 304 -12.94 48.10 71.19
C ALA A 304 -12.75 48.23 72.72
N PRO A 305 -13.78 48.00 73.56
CA PRO A 305 -13.69 48.19 75.00
C PRO A 305 -12.65 47.25 75.62
N ALA A 306 -11.79 47.80 76.48
CA ALA A 306 -10.80 47.05 77.25
C ALA A 306 -11.50 46.19 78.31
N GLY A 307 -11.97 45.00 77.91
CA GLY A 307 -12.14 43.87 78.81
C GLY A 307 -10.86 43.06 78.86
N ASP A 308 -10.55 42.45 80.02
CA ASP A 308 -9.44 41.53 80.25
C ASP A 308 -9.43 40.37 79.23
N GLY A 309 -8.84 40.64 78.06
CA GLY A 309 -8.95 39.79 76.88
C GLY A 309 -7.69 39.84 76.04
N GLU A 310 -6.52 39.76 76.68
CA GLU A 310 -5.36 39.20 75.97
C GLU A 310 -5.76 37.80 75.53
N MET A 311 -5.84 37.57 74.21
CA MET A 311 -6.12 36.25 73.67
C MET A 311 -5.09 35.28 74.26
N SER A 312 -5.54 34.36 75.11
CA SER A 312 -4.64 33.42 75.76
C SER A 312 -3.93 32.60 74.67
N PHE A 313 -2.67 32.18 74.91
CA PHE A 313 -2.00 31.23 74.01
C PHE A 313 -2.87 29.98 73.76
N LYS A 314 -3.71 29.59 74.72
CA LYS A 314 -4.71 28.52 74.56
C LYS A 314 -5.82 28.87 73.57
N ASP A 315 -6.32 30.11 73.57
CA ASP A 315 -7.36 30.56 72.65
C ASP A 315 -6.80 30.65 71.23
N PHE A 316 -5.59 31.21 71.09
CA PHE A 316 -4.87 31.25 69.82
C PHE A 316 -4.57 29.84 69.29
N ALA A 317 -4.07 28.93 70.13
CA ALA A 317 -3.82 27.54 69.76
C ALA A 317 -5.09 26.78 69.39
N THR A 318 -6.22 27.09 70.05
CA THR A 318 -7.53 26.50 69.72
C THR A 318 -7.98 26.98 68.33
N ILE A 319 -7.90 28.28 68.05
CA ILE A 319 -8.21 28.84 66.73
C ILE A 319 -7.31 28.23 65.65
N LEU A 320 -6.00 28.09 65.91
CA LEU A 320 -5.05 27.49 64.96
C LEU A 320 -5.32 26.00 64.72
N GLY A 321 -5.68 25.25 65.76
CA GLY A 321 -6.05 23.83 65.67
C GLY A 321 -7.32 23.62 64.83
N PHE A 322 -8.36 24.43 65.06
CA PHE A 322 -9.58 24.39 64.26
C PHE A 322 -9.36 24.88 62.82
N PHE A 323 -8.46 25.86 62.60
CA PHE A 323 -8.02 26.26 61.27
C PHE A 323 -7.32 25.12 60.53
N GLY A 324 -6.43 24.38 61.20
CA GLY A 324 -5.78 23.21 60.62
C GLY A 324 -6.77 22.11 60.22
N VAL A 325 -7.79 21.84 61.04
CA VAL A 325 -8.85 20.85 60.73
C VAL A 325 -9.71 21.29 59.55
N THR A 326 -10.15 22.55 59.52
CA THR A 326 -11.00 23.09 58.44
C THR A 326 -10.26 23.21 57.11
N MET A 327 -8.99 23.64 57.14
CA MET A 327 -8.10 23.63 55.98
C MET A 327 -7.88 22.20 55.49
N GLY A 328 -7.66 21.23 56.39
CA GLY A 328 -7.55 19.81 56.06
C GLY A 328 -8.80 19.25 55.37
N LEU A 329 -9.99 19.61 55.83
CA LEU A 329 -11.27 19.21 55.19
C LEU A 329 -11.49 19.89 53.84
N GLY A 330 -11.12 21.16 53.70
CA GLY A 330 -11.17 21.89 52.43
C GLY A 330 -10.22 21.31 51.38
N LEU A 331 -9.01 20.92 51.79
CA LEU A 331 -8.03 20.26 50.93
C LEU A 331 -8.39 18.80 50.62
N ALA A 332 -9.13 18.12 51.50
CA ALA A 332 -9.63 16.76 51.26
C ALA A 332 -10.73 16.70 50.19
N GLY A 333 -11.52 17.78 50.04
CA GLY A 333 -12.62 17.86 49.07
C GLY A 333 -12.21 17.51 47.62
N PRO A 334 -11.21 18.20 47.03
CA PRO A 334 -10.69 17.89 45.69
C PRO A 334 -10.14 16.46 45.55
N VAL A 335 -9.51 15.91 46.59
CA VAL A 335 -8.95 14.55 46.58
C VAL A 335 -10.07 13.50 46.60
N ILE A 336 -11.08 13.69 47.45
CA ILE A 336 -12.28 12.85 47.51
C ILE A 336 -13.05 12.94 46.18
N PHE A 337 -13.16 14.14 45.63
CA PHE A 337 -13.76 14.42 44.32
C PHE A 337 -13.07 13.59 43.23
N GLU A 338 -11.74 13.69 43.12
CA GLU A 338 -10.97 12.95 42.13
C GLU A 338 -11.15 11.44 42.29
N ARG A 339 -11.21 10.95 43.54
CA ARG A 339 -11.42 9.52 43.84
C ARG A 339 -12.79 9.02 43.41
N ILE A 340 -13.87 9.77 43.69
CA ILE A 340 -15.25 9.42 43.29
C ILE A 340 -15.37 9.41 41.77
N VAL A 341 -14.82 10.43 41.10
CA VAL A 341 -14.82 10.52 39.64
C VAL A 341 -14.06 9.36 39.01
N LYS A 342 -12.88 9.01 39.54
CA LYS A 342 -12.11 7.84 39.10
C LYS A 342 -12.89 6.54 39.27
N GLU A 343 -13.56 6.36 40.40
CA GLU A 343 -14.32 5.14 40.67
C GLU A 343 -15.54 5.00 39.76
N LYS A 344 -16.31 6.08 39.55
CA LYS A 344 -17.44 6.10 38.59
C LYS A 344 -16.97 5.80 37.16
N ARG A 345 -15.84 6.37 36.75
CA ARG A 345 -15.24 6.09 35.43
C ARG A 345 -14.76 4.66 35.30
N ARG A 346 -14.23 4.06 36.37
CA ARG A 346 -13.85 2.65 36.41
C ARG A 346 -15.08 1.73 36.31
N GLU A 347 -16.15 2.03 37.06
CA GLU A 347 -17.45 1.36 36.93
C GLU A 347 -17.97 1.46 35.49
N ASP A 348 -17.94 2.64 34.87
CA ASP A 348 -18.37 2.83 33.48
C ASP A 348 -17.45 2.08 32.49
N GLN A 349 -16.14 1.98 32.74
CA GLN A 349 -15.24 1.18 31.92
C GLN A 349 -15.63 -0.31 31.96
N GLU A 350 -15.95 -0.85 33.13
CA GLU A 350 -16.32 -2.26 33.30
C GLU A 350 -17.73 -2.55 32.77
N THR A 351 -18.68 -1.64 32.97
CA THR A 351 -20.10 -1.86 32.65
C THR A 351 -20.50 -1.40 31.25
N VAL A 352 -19.79 -0.46 30.65
CA VAL A 352 -20.10 0.11 29.32
C VAL A 352 -18.90 0.00 28.37
N GLY A 353 -17.74 0.50 28.79
CA GLY A 353 -16.55 0.60 27.94
C GLY A 353 -16.12 -0.75 27.35
N ALA A 354 -15.82 -1.73 28.22
CA ALA A 354 -15.35 -3.05 27.81
C ALA A 354 -16.42 -3.86 27.04
N PRO A 355 -17.70 -3.92 27.47
CA PRO A 355 -18.74 -4.59 26.68
C PRO A 355 -18.96 -3.96 25.30
N LEU A 356 -18.97 -2.62 25.20
CA LEU A 356 -19.14 -1.93 23.92
C LEU A 356 -17.95 -2.19 22.98
N GLN A 357 -16.72 -2.11 23.49
CA GLN A 357 -15.54 -2.45 22.70
C GLN A 357 -15.57 -3.89 22.21
N LYS A 358 -16.00 -4.83 23.06
CA LYS A 358 -16.15 -6.23 22.68
C LYS A 358 -17.15 -6.39 21.54
N LEU A 359 -18.30 -5.72 21.61
CA LEU A 359 -19.31 -5.74 20.54
C LEU A 359 -18.76 -5.20 19.21
N ILE A 360 -18.03 -4.09 19.26
CA ILE A 360 -17.43 -3.49 18.06
C ILE A 360 -16.33 -4.38 17.47
N ARG A 361 -15.48 -4.99 18.32
CA ARG A 361 -14.37 -5.85 17.85
C ARG A 361 -14.81 -7.24 17.40
N SER A 362 -15.95 -7.74 17.88
CA SER A 362 -16.51 -9.00 17.40
C SER A 362 -17.19 -8.89 16.04
N ASP A 363 -17.33 -7.66 15.52
CA ASP A 363 -18.00 -7.34 14.26
C ASP A 363 -16.96 -6.79 13.28
N ASP A 364 -16.87 -7.38 12.09
CA ASP A 364 -15.90 -6.99 11.06
C ASP A 364 -16.33 -5.73 10.28
N THR A 365 -17.55 -5.24 10.49
CA THR A 365 -18.17 -4.16 9.70
C THR A 365 -17.36 -2.87 9.74
N LEU A 366 -16.82 -2.48 10.89
CA LEU A 366 -15.97 -1.29 10.97
C LEU A 366 -14.65 -1.47 10.20
N SER A 367 -14.02 -2.64 10.31
CA SER A 367 -12.78 -2.95 9.59
C SER A 367 -13.01 -2.96 8.08
N ARG A 368 -14.10 -3.59 7.63
CA ARG A 368 -14.53 -3.59 6.22
C ARG A 368 -14.78 -2.18 5.70
N ALA A 369 -15.49 -1.35 6.46
CA ALA A 369 -15.71 0.05 6.09
C ALA A 369 -14.39 0.82 5.94
N LEU A 370 -13.43 0.64 6.85
CA LEU A 370 -12.11 1.27 6.77
C LEU A 370 -11.30 0.79 5.56
N ASP A 371 -11.35 -0.51 5.23
CA ASP A 371 -10.74 -1.05 4.01
C ASP A 371 -11.35 -0.43 2.76
N SER A 372 -12.68 -0.32 2.69
CA SER A 372 -13.39 0.27 1.54
C SER A 372 -13.14 1.76 1.40
N VAL A 373 -13.00 2.50 2.50
CA VAL A 373 -12.52 3.90 2.47
C VAL A 373 -11.07 3.97 2.00
N GLY A 374 -10.22 3.01 2.37
CA GLY A 374 -8.85 2.90 1.86
C GLY A 374 -8.81 2.70 0.33
N ARG A 375 -9.64 1.78 -0.19
CA ARG A 375 -9.81 1.52 -1.63
C ARG A 375 -10.33 2.76 -2.37
N LEU A 376 -11.23 3.52 -1.76
CA LEU A 376 -11.66 4.81 -2.30
C LEU A 376 -10.50 5.81 -2.40
N GLY A 377 -9.66 5.88 -1.35
CA GLY A 377 -8.45 6.71 -1.35
C GLY A 377 -7.49 6.37 -2.49
N GLU A 378 -7.26 5.08 -2.74
CA GLU A 378 -6.47 4.56 -3.87
C GLU A 378 -7.07 4.96 -5.23
N LEU A 379 -8.38 4.79 -5.42
CA LEU A 379 -9.06 5.23 -6.66
C LEU A 379 -8.89 6.74 -6.88
N ILE A 380 -9.08 7.55 -5.84
CA ILE A 380 -8.91 9.01 -5.93
C ILE A 380 -7.47 9.38 -6.28
N ALA A 381 -6.48 8.69 -5.69
CA ALA A 381 -5.07 8.90 -6.04
C ALA A 381 -4.82 8.58 -7.52
N GLY A 382 -5.32 7.44 -7.99
CA GLY A 382 -5.20 7.01 -9.39
C GLY A 382 -5.82 8.02 -10.36
N VAL A 383 -7.03 8.51 -10.07
CA VAL A 383 -7.69 9.55 -10.87
C VAL A 383 -6.87 10.85 -10.93
N GLN A 384 -6.31 11.29 -9.79
CA GLN A 384 -5.46 12.48 -9.75
C GLN A 384 -4.15 12.30 -10.52
N PHE A 385 -3.64 11.07 -10.60
CA PHE A 385 -2.46 10.75 -11.39
C PHE A 385 -2.77 10.71 -12.88
N ILE A 386 -3.91 10.12 -13.26
CA ILE A 386 -4.43 10.11 -14.63
C ILE A 386 -4.57 11.53 -15.19
N ASP A 387 -5.05 12.49 -14.39
CA ASP A 387 -5.19 13.91 -14.81
C ASP A 387 -3.87 14.56 -15.25
N LYS A 388 -2.71 14.03 -14.85
CA LYS A 388 -1.41 14.58 -15.23
C LYS A 388 -1.03 14.23 -16.67
N ALA A 389 -1.58 13.14 -17.21
CA ALA A 389 -1.24 12.65 -18.54
C ALA A 389 -1.56 13.72 -19.61
N ARG A 390 -0.60 13.95 -20.51
CA ARG A 390 -0.75 14.86 -21.66
C ARG A 390 -0.86 14.13 -22.99
N VAL A 391 -1.12 12.83 -22.92
CA VAL A 391 -1.22 11.91 -24.04
C VAL A 391 -2.50 11.09 -23.92
N PRO A 392 -3.04 10.55 -25.03
CA PRO A 392 -4.19 9.66 -24.97
C PRO A 392 -3.91 8.43 -24.10
N LEU A 393 -4.92 8.05 -23.32
CA LEU A 393 -4.88 6.87 -22.47
C LEU A 393 -5.96 5.88 -22.90
N VAL A 394 -5.68 4.59 -22.75
CA VAL A 394 -6.62 3.50 -23.03
C VAL A 394 -6.70 2.58 -21.82
N TYR A 395 -7.89 2.06 -21.53
CA TYR A 395 -8.04 0.97 -20.58
C TYR A 395 -7.66 -0.33 -21.30
N PRO A 396 -6.60 -1.05 -20.85
CA PRO A 396 -6.15 -2.25 -21.54
C PRO A 396 -7.18 -3.38 -21.37
N GLN A 397 -7.32 -4.21 -22.41
CA GLN A 397 -8.05 -5.47 -22.29
C GLN A 397 -7.19 -6.44 -21.48
N VAL A 398 -7.58 -6.69 -20.24
CA VAL A 398 -6.84 -7.62 -19.37
C VAL A 398 -7.46 -9.01 -19.45
N ARG A 399 -6.61 -10.04 -19.56
CA ARG A 399 -7.06 -11.44 -19.68
C ARG A 399 -6.33 -12.37 -18.71
N SER A 400 -7.09 -13.26 -18.06
CA SER A 400 -6.53 -14.37 -17.29
C SER A 400 -6.32 -15.58 -18.19
N THR A 401 -5.10 -15.75 -18.70
CA THR A 401 -4.71 -16.87 -19.57
C THR A 401 -3.74 -17.82 -18.86
N ARG A 402 -3.57 -19.05 -19.38
CA ARG A 402 -2.59 -20.01 -18.85
C ARG A 402 -1.14 -19.50 -18.93
N HIS A 403 -0.86 -18.65 -19.93
CA HIS A 403 0.45 -18.07 -20.21
C HIS A 403 0.35 -16.55 -20.18
N HIS A 404 1.39 -15.88 -19.71
CA HIS A 404 1.49 -14.42 -19.80
C HIS A 404 1.72 -13.98 -21.26
N PHE A 405 1.23 -12.79 -21.61
CA PHE A 405 1.45 -12.11 -22.88
C PHE A 405 1.30 -10.60 -22.69
N PHE A 406 1.85 -9.79 -23.60
CA PHE A 406 1.75 -8.33 -23.52
C PHE A 406 1.71 -7.72 -24.92
N LYS A 407 0.62 -7.03 -25.27
CA LYS A 407 0.46 -6.34 -26.55
C LYS A 407 0.05 -4.91 -26.33
N ALA A 408 0.78 -3.97 -26.93
CA ALA A 408 0.43 -2.56 -26.90
C ALA A 408 0.90 -1.83 -28.16
N LYS A 409 0.07 -0.90 -28.64
CA LYS A 409 0.38 -0.02 -29.77
C LYS A 409 0.64 1.39 -29.28
N ASN A 410 1.68 2.03 -29.83
CA ASN A 410 2.15 3.35 -29.42
C ASN A 410 2.33 3.51 -27.89
N LEU A 411 2.87 2.49 -27.22
CA LEU A 411 3.05 2.49 -25.78
C LEU A 411 4.06 3.57 -25.34
N ARG A 412 3.69 4.34 -24.32
CA ARG A 412 4.54 5.32 -23.64
C ARG A 412 4.67 4.97 -22.16
N SER A 413 5.77 5.39 -21.56
CA SER A 413 5.98 5.21 -20.13
C SER A 413 5.00 6.04 -19.30
N PRO A 414 4.33 5.45 -18.29
CA PRO A 414 3.58 6.23 -17.30
C PRO A 414 4.44 7.24 -16.52
N LEU A 415 5.76 7.05 -16.44
CA LEU A 415 6.69 8.04 -15.85
C LEU A 415 6.86 9.29 -16.72
N PHE A 416 6.65 9.17 -18.03
CA PHE A 416 6.94 10.21 -19.02
C PHE A 416 5.71 10.63 -19.84
N TRP A 417 4.51 10.21 -19.44
CA TRP A 417 3.27 10.51 -20.17
C TRP A 417 2.83 11.99 -20.10
N GLU A 418 3.53 12.81 -19.30
CA GLU A 418 3.39 14.27 -19.28
C GLU A 418 4.22 14.94 -20.39
N ASP A 419 5.19 14.22 -20.95
CA ASP A 419 6.08 14.69 -22.01
C ASP A 419 5.61 14.14 -23.38
N PRO A 420 5.00 14.98 -24.23
CA PRO A 420 4.57 14.56 -25.55
C PRO A 420 5.72 14.13 -26.46
N SER A 421 6.97 14.55 -26.16
CA SER A 421 8.15 14.23 -26.96
C SER A 421 8.67 12.80 -26.74
N PHE A 422 8.21 12.11 -25.69
CA PHE A 422 8.55 10.71 -25.45
C PHE A 422 8.16 9.85 -26.67
N VAL A 423 9.12 9.08 -27.19
CA VAL A 423 8.93 8.25 -28.37
C VAL A 423 8.16 6.98 -28.00
N PRO A 424 6.96 6.74 -28.56
CA PRO A 424 6.18 5.56 -28.27
C PRO A 424 6.75 4.31 -28.98
N SER A 425 6.43 3.13 -28.45
CA SER A 425 6.86 1.84 -29.02
C SER A 425 5.69 0.88 -29.23
N ASP A 426 5.71 0.15 -30.33
CA ASP A 426 4.82 -0.97 -30.58
C ASP A 426 5.44 -2.23 -29.96
N ILE A 427 4.66 -2.93 -29.15
CA ILE A 427 5.13 -4.08 -28.38
C ILE A 427 4.18 -5.24 -28.59
N GLU A 428 4.74 -6.38 -28.96
CA GLU A 428 4.02 -7.64 -29.05
C GLU A 428 4.88 -8.75 -28.45
N ILE A 429 4.55 -9.12 -27.22
CA ILE A 429 5.14 -10.24 -26.48
C ILE A 429 4.15 -11.37 -26.56
N GLY A 430 4.51 -12.40 -27.32
CA GLY A 430 3.75 -13.63 -27.44
C GLY A 430 3.72 -14.45 -26.14
N ARG A 431 3.05 -15.59 -26.20
CA ARG A 431 3.02 -16.54 -25.07
C ARG A 431 4.41 -17.15 -24.90
N ASN A 432 4.94 -17.12 -23.68
CA ASN A 432 6.21 -17.76 -23.30
C ASN A 432 7.42 -17.32 -24.15
N SER A 433 7.50 -16.03 -24.51
CA SER A 433 8.59 -15.53 -25.34
C SER A 433 9.82 -15.14 -24.52
N LEU A 434 10.98 -15.63 -24.93
CA LEU A 434 12.27 -15.02 -24.65
C LEU A 434 12.49 -13.91 -25.70
N ILE A 435 12.76 -12.69 -25.25
CA ILE A 435 13.03 -11.54 -26.12
C ILE A 435 14.44 -11.04 -25.85
N PHE A 436 15.26 -10.95 -26.89
CA PHE A 436 16.54 -10.26 -26.85
C PHE A 436 16.35 -8.81 -27.28
N LEU A 437 16.57 -7.87 -26.35
CA LEU A 437 16.56 -6.44 -26.64
C LEU A 437 18.00 -5.93 -26.74
N THR A 438 18.45 -5.66 -27.96
CA THR A 438 19.82 -5.25 -28.28
C THR A 438 19.91 -3.80 -28.75
N GLY A 439 21.11 -3.20 -28.68
CA GLY A 439 21.36 -1.83 -29.13
C GLY A 439 22.19 -1.01 -28.14
N PRO A 440 22.41 0.28 -28.43
CA PRO A 440 23.23 1.18 -27.60
C PRO A 440 22.54 1.49 -26.26
N ASN A 441 23.32 1.84 -25.23
CA ASN A 441 22.73 2.18 -23.91
C ASN A 441 21.94 3.50 -23.96
N SER A 442 22.35 4.44 -24.82
CA SER A 442 21.58 5.66 -25.14
C SER A 442 20.32 5.42 -25.97
N GLY A 443 20.03 4.17 -26.34
CA GLY A 443 18.89 3.80 -27.19
C GLY A 443 17.57 3.61 -26.47
N GLY A 444 17.52 3.76 -25.14
CA GLY A 444 16.27 3.68 -24.36
C GLY A 444 15.85 2.27 -23.95
N LYS A 445 16.73 1.26 -24.05
CA LYS A 445 16.40 -0.15 -23.73
C LYS A 445 15.91 -0.33 -22.28
N THR A 446 16.66 0.20 -21.31
CA THR A 446 16.30 0.20 -19.88
C THR A 446 14.97 0.92 -19.66
N THR A 447 14.78 2.09 -20.30
CA THR A 447 13.52 2.85 -20.21
C THR A 447 12.33 2.03 -20.71
N LEU A 448 12.47 1.32 -21.83
CA LEU A 448 11.43 0.43 -22.32
C LEU A 448 11.17 -0.72 -21.34
N GLY A 449 12.23 -1.33 -20.81
CA GLY A 449 12.12 -2.40 -19.83
C GLY A 449 11.29 -2.02 -18.62
N ARG A 450 11.56 -0.84 -18.04
CA ARG A 450 10.77 -0.27 -16.94
C ARG A 450 9.35 0.05 -17.37
N THR A 451 9.18 0.64 -18.56
CA THR A 451 7.86 0.99 -19.12
C THR A 451 6.94 -0.22 -19.15
N LEU A 452 7.44 -1.37 -19.62
CA LEU A 452 6.66 -2.59 -19.72
C LEU A 452 6.21 -3.12 -18.36
N LEU A 453 7.12 -3.17 -17.37
CA LEU A 453 6.82 -3.68 -16.04
C LEU A 453 5.89 -2.75 -15.24
N ILE A 454 6.07 -1.42 -15.34
CA ILE A 454 5.14 -0.45 -14.75
C ILE A 454 3.76 -0.56 -15.40
N THR A 455 3.71 -0.66 -16.73
CA THR A 455 2.44 -0.79 -17.47
C THR A 455 1.69 -2.06 -17.08
N GLN A 456 2.41 -3.17 -16.90
CA GLN A 456 1.84 -4.42 -16.38
C GLN A 456 1.19 -4.22 -15.00
N ALA A 457 1.91 -3.59 -14.07
CA ALA A 457 1.39 -3.30 -12.73
C ALA A 457 0.14 -2.41 -12.79
N PHE A 458 0.18 -1.35 -13.60
CA PHE A 458 -0.93 -0.42 -13.78
C PHE A 458 -2.17 -1.08 -14.37
N ALA A 459 -2.00 -1.93 -15.39
CA ALA A 459 -3.08 -2.70 -15.99
C ALA A 459 -3.78 -3.58 -14.94
N GLN A 460 -3.00 -4.26 -14.08
CA GLN A 460 -3.52 -5.07 -12.97
C GLN A 460 -4.04 -4.26 -11.78
N MET A 461 -3.79 -2.95 -11.73
CA MET A 461 -4.47 -2.04 -10.80
C MET A 461 -5.81 -1.53 -11.34
N GLY A 462 -6.10 -1.76 -12.63
CA GLY A 462 -7.27 -1.21 -13.32
C GLY A 462 -7.08 0.22 -13.84
N LEU A 463 -5.85 0.75 -13.79
CA LEU A 463 -5.52 2.07 -14.33
C LEU A 463 -5.49 2.02 -15.87
N PRO A 464 -5.84 3.13 -16.55
CA PRO A 464 -5.58 3.27 -17.97
C PRO A 464 -4.07 3.45 -18.19
N ILE A 465 -3.62 3.14 -19.40
CA ILE A 465 -2.21 3.21 -19.79
C ILE A 465 -2.03 4.12 -21.01
N ALA A 466 -0.85 4.69 -21.18
CA ALA A 466 -0.55 5.57 -22.31
C ALA A 466 -0.23 4.73 -23.56
N ALA A 467 -1.27 4.32 -24.27
CA ALA A 467 -1.19 3.56 -25.52
C ALA A 467 -2.42 3.87 -26.38
N THR A 468 -2.34 3.55 -27.67
CA THR A 468 -3.52 3.61 -28.56
C THR A 468 -4.41 2.38 -28.41
N GLU A 469 -3.81 1.21 -28.22
CA GLU A 469 -4.49 -0.07 -28.04
C GLU A 469 -3.63 -0.95 -27.14
N ALA A 470 -4.26 -1.78 -26.31
CA ALA A 470 -3.52 -2.74 -25.49
C ALA A 470 -4.35 -3.95 -25.07
N GLU A 471 -3.69 -5.11 -25.08
CA GLU A 471 -4.18 -6.38 -24.57
C GLU A 471 -3.08 -7.01 -23.70
N ILE A 472 -3.37 -7.25 -22.43
CA ILE A 472 -2.36 -7.62 -21.43
C ILE A 472 -2.82 -8.87 -20.67
N GLY A 473 -1.97 -9.90 -20.65
CA GLY A 473 -2.17 -11.08 -19.82
C GLY A 473 -1.86 -10.77 -18.36
N ILE A 474 -2.65 -11.28 -17.43
CA ILE A 474 -2.38 -11.14 -15.99
C ILE A 474 -1.06 -11.83 -15.64
N ALA A 475 -0.15 -11.09 -15.02
CA ALA A 475 1.10 -11.59 -14.48
C ALA A 475 0.94 -11.96 -13.00
N ASP A 476 1.37 -13.17 -12.64
CA ASP A 476 1.42 -13.62 -11.25
C ASP A 476 2.64 -13.02 -10.52
N TYR A 477 3.74 -12.81 -11.23
CA TYR A 477 4.96 -12.23 -10.70
C TYR A 477 5.61 -11.30 -11.72
N ILE A 478 6.03 -10.12 -11.27
CA ILE A 478 6.74 -9.11 -12.06
C ILE A 478 8.13 -8.94 -11.46
N GLY A 479 9.16 -9.24 -12.24
CA GLY A 479 10.55 -9.26 -11.78
C GLY A 479 11.46 -8.36 -12.61
N TYR A 480 12.35 -7.62 -11.95
CA TYR A 480 13.39 -6.86 -12.61
C TYR A 480 14.76 -7.08 -11.95
N GLN A 481 15.76 -7.30 -12.81
CA GLN A 481 17.17 -7.24 -12.47
C GLN A 481 17.83 -6.21 -13.37
N ALA A 482 18.62 -5.33 -12.77
CA ALA A 482 19.50 -4.43 -13.50
C ALA A 482 20.84 -4.29 -12.76
N PRO A 483 21.89 -3.84 -13.45
CA PRO A 483 23.19 -3.57 -12.83
C PRO A 483 23.05 -2.56 -11.69
N GLN A 484 23.61 -2.87 -10.53
CA GLN A 484 23.69 -1.93 -9.42
C GLN A 484 25.11 -1.35 -9.33
N THR A 485 25.21 -0.04 -9.11
CA THR A 485 26.46 0.61 -8.72
C THR A 485 26.79 0.23 -7.27
N ASN A 486 27.89 -0.50 -7.10
CA ASN A 486 28.36 -1.14 -5.87
C ASN A 486 28.06 -0.37 -4.58
N GLN A 487 27.55 -1.07 -3.55
CA GLN A 487 27.84 -0.70 -2.17
C GLN A 487 29.19 -1.30 -1.80
N GLN A 488 30.08 -0.49 -1.22
CA GLN A 488 31.46 -0.86 -0.86
C GLN A 488 31.56 -1.98 0.21
N SER A 489 30.41 -2.52 0.65
CA SER A 489 30.22 -3.50 1.71
C SER A 489 29.83 -4.92 1.25
N ASP A 490 29.69 -5.18 -0.05
CA ASP A 490 29.28 -6.51 -0.55
C ASP A 490 30.42 -7.53 -0.41
N ARG A 491 30.24 -8.48 0.51
CA ARG A 491 31.21 -9.57 0.78
C ARG A 491 31.45 -10.50 -0.41
N GLU A 492 30.47 -10.62 -1.30
CA GLU A 492 30.46 -11.55 -2.44
C GLU A 492 30.81 -10.86 -3.78
N GLY A 493 31.02 -9.54 -3.77
CA GLY A 493 31.26 -8.74 -4.96
C GLY A 493 30.03 -8.57 -5.87
N ARG A 494 30.17 -7.74 -6.91
CA ARG A 494 29.07 -7.37 -7.84
C ARG A 494 28.39 -8.59 -8.48
N PHE A 495 29.19 -9.57 -8.90
CA PHE A 495 28.67 -10.79 -9.52
C PHE A 495 27.84 -11.64 -8.54
N GLY A 496 28.27 -11.74 -7.27
CA GLY A 496 27.51 -12.47 -6.25
C GLY A 496 26.13 -11.85 -5.99
N THR A 497 26.07 -10.52 -5.84
CA THR A 497 24.81 -9.79 -5.65
C THR A 497 23.87 -9.94 -6.85
N GLU A 498 24.41 -9.86 -8.06
CA GLU A 498 23.65 -10.08 -9.30
C GLU A 498 23.14 -11.52 -9.42
N LEU A 499 23.97 -12.50 -9.07
CA LEU A 499 23.63 -13.91 -9.07
C LEU A 499 22.52 -14.22 -8.07
N ALA A 500 22.64 -13.72 -6.83
CA ALA A 500 21.61 -13.87 -5.80
C ALA A 500 20.27 -13.28 -6.29
N ARG A 501 20.31 -12.11 -6.92
CA ARG A 501 19.12 -11.48 -7.49
C ARG A 501 18.48 -12.34 -8.59
N THR A 502 19.29 -12.80 -9.54
CA THR A 502 18.84 -13.65 -10.65
C THR A 502 18.23 -14.95 -10.15
N ARG A 503 18.86 -15.58 -9.14
CA ARG A 503 18.34 -16.78 -8.47
C ARG A 503 16.95 -16.54 -7.89
N ASP A 504 16.78 -15.46 -7.14
CA ASP A 504 15.51 -15.14 -6.48
C ASP A 504 14.39 -14.91 -7.52
N LEU A 505 14.69 -14.18 -8.60
CA LEU A 505 13.76 -14.00 -9.71
C LEU A 505 13.38 -15.33 -10.37
N LEU A 506 14.38 -16.18 -10.68
CA LEU A 506 14.16 -17.47 -11.32
C LEU A 506 13.30 -18.40 -10.46
N PHE A 507 13.54 -18.43 -9.15
CA PHE A 507 12.80 -19.29 -8.22
C PHE A 507 11.36 -18.83 -8.00
N ALA A 508 11.13 -17.52 -7.93
CA ALA A 508 9.79 -16.95 -7.82
C ALA A 508 8.98 -17.05 -9.14
N SER A 509 9.64 -17.14 -10.28
CA SER A 509 8.99 -17.11 -11.59
C SER A 509 8.35 -18.44 -12.00
N GLY A 510 7.26 -18.32 -12.75
CA GLY A 510 6.57 -19.41 -13.44
C GLY A 510 5.93 -18.93 -14.75
N VAL A 511 4.98 -19.71 -15.24
CA VAL A 511 4.40 -19.59 -16.58
C VAL A 511 3.59 -18.31 -16.85
N ARG A 512 3.15 -17.63 -15.78
CA ARG A 512 2.47 -16.34 -15.83
C ARG A 512 3.35 -15.21 -15.28
N SER A 513 4.65 -15.40 -15.19
CA SER A 513 5.57 -14.37 -14.73
C SER A 513 6.08 -13.52 -15.88
N PHE A 514 6.29 -12.22 -15.60
CA PHE A 514 6.90 -11.28 -16.53
C PHE A 514 8.20 -10.74 -15.94
N VAL A 515 9.32 -11.10 -16.55
CA VAL A 515 10.66 -10.80 -16.02
C VAL A 515 11.47 -10.04 -17.06
N ASN A 516 12.22 -9.04 -16.59
CA ASN A 516 13.24 -8.39 -17.40
C ASN A 516 14.60 -8.48 -16.68
N LEU A 517 15.61 -8.94 -17.43
CA LEU A 517 17.00 -8.99 -17.00
C LEU A 517 17.78 -7.98 -17.84
N ASP A 518 18.33 -6.97 -17.19
CA ASP A 518 19.17 -5.95 -17.82
C ASP A 518 20.64 -6.28 -17.56
N GLU A 519 21.40 -6.47 -18.64
CA GLU A 519 22.85 -6.71 -18.64
C GLU A 519 23.30 -7.83 -17.68
N LEU A 520 22.87 -9.06 -17.97
CA LEU A 520 23.18 -10.25 -17.18
C LEU A 520 24.68 -10.60 -17.14
N ALA A 521 25.17 -10.93 -15.94
CA ALA A 521 26.51 -11.34 -15.57
C ALA A 521 27.62 -10.37 -15.98
N GLU A 522 27.45 -9.07 -15.72
CA GLU A 522 28.48 -8.06 -16.02
C GLU A 522 29.70 -8.09 -15.09
N GLY A 523 29.59 -8.71 -13.91
CA GLY A 523 30.65 -8.73 -12.89
C GLY A 523 31.74 -9.79 -13.08
N THR A 524 31.80 -10.49 -14.22
CA THR A 524 32.64 -11.69 -14.43
C THR A 524 33.33 -11.68 -15.81
N THR A 525 34.09 -12.73 -16.15
CA THR A 525 34.75 -12.83 -17.47
C THR A 525 33.72 -13.07 -18.59
N GLU A 526 34.04 -12.70 -19.83
CA GLU A 526 33.08 -12.83 -20.97
C GLU A 526 32.70 -14.31 -21.25
N GLU A 527 33.64 -15.24 -21.02
CA GLU A 527 33.39 -16.68 -21.13
C GLU A 527 32.39 -17.16 -20.05
N GLU A 528 32.63 -16.79 -18.79
CA GLU A 528 31.75 -17.12 -17.67
C GLU A 528 30.37 -16.46 -17.82
N LYS A 529 30.34 -15.19 -18.26
CA LYS A 529 29.10 -14.45 -18.56
C LYS A 529 28.26 -15.17 -19.60
N THR A 530 28.87 -15.62 -20.69
CA THR A 530 28.15 -16.33 -21.76
C THR A 530 27.62 -17.68 -21.26
N LEU A 531 28.44 -18.46 -20.56
CA LEU A 531 28.05 -19.74 -20.00
C LEU A 531 26.89 -19.60 -19.00
N PHE A 532 27.03 -18.67 -18.06
CA PHE A 532 26.05 -18.42 -17.03
C PHE A 532 24.74 -17.88 -17.60
N SER A 533 24.82 -16.89 -18.50
CA SER A 533 23.64 -16.33 -19.15
C SER A 533 22.85 -17.41 -19.89
N ARG A 534 23.52 -18.33 -20.58
CA ARG A 534 22.85 -19.46 -21.23
C ARG A 534 22.09 -20.34 -20.24
N ALA A 535 22.73 -20.74 -19.15
CA ALA A 535 22.10 -21.59 -18.14
C ALA A 535 20.85 -20.92 -17.52
N VAL A 536 20.92 -19.62 -17.24
CA VAL A 536 19.79 -18.84 -16.71
C VAL A 536 18.65 -18.74 -17.73
N LEU A 537 18.96 -18.38 -18.98
CA LEU A 537 17.98 -18.27 -20.06
C LEU A 537 17.27 -19.61 -20.32
N GLU A 538 18.02 -20.70 -20.38
CA GLU A 538 17.47 -22.06 -20.54
C GLU A 538 16.50 -22.40 -19.39
N ALA A 539 16.83 -22.06 -18.15
CA ALA A 539 15.96 -22.29 -17.01
C ALA A 539 14.64 -21.48 -17.07
N PHE A 540 14.69 -20.20 -17.48
CA PHE A 540 13.48 -19.40 -17.66
C PHE A 540 12.62 -19.89 -18.83
N VAL A 541 13.24 -20.31 -19.94
CA VAL A 541 12.54 -20.91 -21.09
C VAL A 541 11.85 -22.21 -20.68
N GLN A 542 12.51 -23.08 -19.91
CA GLN A 542 11.89 -24.30 -19.36
C GLN A 542 10.70 -23.99 -18.44
N LYS A 543 10.79 -22.92 -17.64
CA LYS A 543 9.68 -22.42 -16.81
C LYS A 543 8.56 -21.74 -17.61
N ARG A 544 8.75 -21.52 -18.91
CA ARG A 544 7.82 -20.82 -19.81
C ARG A 544 7.52 -19.39 -19.34
N THR A 545 8.48 -18.74 -18.71
CA THR A 545 8.36 -17.36 -18.25
C THR A 545 8.41 -16.39 -19.44
N SER A 546 7.59 -15.33 -19.45
CA SER A 546 7.79 -14.21 -20.38
C SER A 546 9.03 -13.43 -19.95
N LEU A 547 10.10 -13.51 -20.74
CA LEU A 547 11.42 -13.01 -20.37
C LEU A 547 11.94 -12.02 -21.40
N ILE A 548 12.35 -10.84 -20.94
CA ILE A 548 13.13 -9.88 -21.73
C ILE A 548 14.57 -9.91 -21.22
N LEU A 549 15.53 -10.15 -22.10
CA LEU A 549 16.94 -9.94 -21.85
C LEU A 549 17.40 -8.69 -22.59
N THR A 550 17.64 -7.62 -21.85
CA THR A 550 18.31 -6.43 -22.38
C THR A 550 19.81 -6.68 -22.33
N THR A 551 20.48 -6.71 -23.50
CA THR A 551 21.89 -7.11 -23.55
C THR A 551 22.67 -6.42 -24.66
N HIS A 552 23.96 -6.22 -24.40
CA HIS A 552 24.95 -5.87 -25.41
C HIS A 552 25.72 -7.09 -25.94
N ASN A 553 25.45 -8.31 -25.42
CA ASN A 553 26.06 -9.55 -25.91
C ASN A 553 25.37 -10.01 -27.20
N ILE A 554 25.83 -9.46 -28.32
CA ILE A 554 25.31 -9.76 -29.66
C ILE A 554 25.55 -11.22 -30.06
N GLU A 555 26.64 -11.83 -29.61
CA GLU A 555 26.96 -13.22 -29.96
C GLU A 555 26.03 -14.22 -29.27
N LEU A 556 25.60 -13.92 -28.03
CA LEU A 556 24.56 -14.68 -27.35
C LEU A 556 23.22 -14.57 -28.10
N ALA A 557 22.81 -13.35 -28.51
CA ALA A 557 21.59 -13.17 -29.29
C ALA A 557 21.64 -13.95 -30.61
N LYS A 558 22.73 -13.83 -31.39
CA LYS A 558 22.93 -14.59 -32.64
C LYS A 558 22.94 -16.09 -32.42
N LEU A 559 23.45 -16.58 -31.28
CA LEU A 559 23.41 -18.00 -30.93
C LEU A 559 21.95 -18.47 -30.80
N TYR A 560 21.13 -17.76 -30.04
CA TYR A 560 19.71 -18.10 -29.87
C TYR A 560 18.91 -17.96 -31.17
N GLU A 561 19.25 -16.98 -32.01
CA GLU A 561 18.66 -16.81 -33.34
C GLU A 561 18.92 -18.04 -34.22
N ARG A 562 20.16 -18.56 -34.24
CA ARG A 562 20.50 -19.79 -34.96
C ARG A 562 19.80 -21.03 -34.40
N LEU A 563 19.49 -21.03 -33.11
CA LEU A 563 18.72 -22.10 -32.46
C LEU A 563 17.21 -21.98 -32.72
N GLY A 564 16.75 -20.88 -33.30
CA GLY A 564 15.32 -20.61 -33.51
C GLY A 564 14.55 -20.39 -32.20
N VAL A 565 15.23 -19.92 -31.15
CA VAL A 565 14.64 -19.73 -29.82
C VAL A 565 14.56 -18.25 -29.48
N GLY A 566 13.35 -17.76 -29.27
CA GLY A 566 13.08 -16.38 -28.86
C GLY A 566 12.88 -15.42 -30.03
N GLU A 567 12.54 -14.18 -29.67
CA GLU A 567 12.41 -13.05 -30.58
C GLU A 567 13.56 -12.06 -30.38
N PHE A 568 13.88 -11.32 -31.44
CA PHE A 568 15.04 -10.43 -31.46
C PHE A 568 14.60 -9.03 -31.84
N TRP A 569 14.86 -8.09 -30.94
CA TRP A 569 14.52 -6.69 -31.09
C TRP A 569 15.78 -5.83 -30.97
N GLN A 570 15.78 -4.71 -31.69
CA GLN A 570 16.84 -3.72 -31.64
C GLN A 570 16.29 -2.30 -31.62
N VAL A 571 17.08 -1.39 -31.08
CA VAL A 571 16.83 0.05 -31.23
C VAL A 571 17.08 0.46 -32.68
N GLU A 572 16.10 1.13 -33.28
CA GLU A 572 16.22 1.71 -34.62
C GLU A 572 17.24 2.85 -34.63
N PHE A 573 18.01 2.90 -35.71
CA PHE A 573 18.90 4.02 -36.00
C PHE A 573 18.50 4.71 -37.29
N ARG A 574 18.58 6.05 -37.27
CA ARG A 574 18.43 6.90 -38.46
C ARG A 574 19.56 7.92 -38.46
N ASP A 575 20.23 8.09 -39.60
CA ASP A 575 21.33 9.05 -39.79
C ASP A 575 22.41 8.96 -38.70
N GLY A 576 22.71 7.74 -38.26
CA GLY A 576 23.73 7.52 -37.23
C GLY A 576 23.27 7.78 -35.79
N ASN A 577 22.01 8.14 -35.54
CA ASN A 577 21.47 8.42 -34.21
C ASN A 577 20.35 7.44 -33.81
N PRO A 578 20.26 7.04 -32.53
CA PRO A 578 19.15 6.20 -32.07
C PRO A 578 17.84 7.00 -32.12
N THR A 579 16.79 6.40 -32.67
CA THR A 579 15.46 7.03 -32.75
C THR A 579 14.58 6.71 -31.54
N HIS A 580 15.08 5.87 -30.63
CA HIS A 580 14.35 5.28 -29.49
C HIS A 580 13.17 4.37 -29.87
N LYS A 581 12.94 4.13 -31.16
CA LYS A 581 11.99 3.11 -31.62
C LYS A 581 12.60 1.72 -31.56
N ILE A 582 11.75 0.73 -31.35
CA ILE A 582 12.12 -0.69 -31.42
C ILE A 582 11.69 -1.27 -32.76
N VAL A 583 12.59 -2.01 -33.39
CA VAL A 583 12.35 -2.74 -34.63
C VAL A 583 12.84 -4.19 -34.51
N PRO A 584 12.28 -5.13 -35.30
CA PRO A 584 12.79 -6.50 -35.33
C PRO A 584 14.26 -6.58 -35.75
N GLY A 585 14.96 -7.58 -35.22
CA GLY A 585 16.34 -7.93 -35.55
C GLY A 585 17.33 -7.73 -34.40
N ILE A 586 18.58 -8.05 -34.69
CA ILE A 586 19.71 -7.92 -33.76
C ILE A 586 20.57 -6.73 -34.18
N SER A 587 20.98 -5.90 -33.22
CA SER A 587 21.87 -4.78 -33.44
C SER A 587 23.19 -5.22 -34.08
N THR A 588 23.51 -4.67 -35.25
CA THR A 588 24.72 -4.97 -36.03
C THR A 588 25.87 -4.00 -35.78
N SER A 589 25.60 -2.82 -35.21
CA SER A 589 26.58 -1.74 -35.08
C SER A 589 27.27 -1.73 -33.72
N SER A 590 28.61 -1.62 -33.72
CA SER A 590 29.43 -1.43 -32.51
C SER A 590 29.19 -0.03 -31.92
N HIS A 591 28.61 0.03 -30.73
CA HIS A 591 28.38 1.27 -29.97
C HIS A 591 29.69 2.00 -29.65
N ALA A 592 30.73 1.26 -29.26
CA ALA A 592 32.03 1.81 -28.89
C ALA A 592 32.74 2.49 -30.07
N ALA A 593 32.73 1.88 -31.25
CA ALA A 593 33.32 2.48 -32.44
C ALA A 593 32.61 3.79 -32.84
N ARG A 594 31.29 3.86 -32.66
CA ARG A 594 30.48 5.04 -32.98
C ARG A 594 30.71 6.18 -31.99
N ILE A 595 30.72 5.90 -30.69
CA ILE A 595 31.05 6.90 -29.66
C ILE A 595 32.46 7.42 -29.88
N ALA A 596 33.42 6.52 -30.09
CA ALA A 596 34.81 6.87 -30.30
C ALA A 596 34.97 7.79 -31.52
N ALA A 597 34.32 7.49 -32.64
CA ALA A 597 34.32 8.36 -33.81
C ALA A 597 33.65 9.72 -33.56
N HIS A 598 32.53 9.78 -32.83
CA HIS A 598 31.87 11.04 -32.50
C HIS A 598 32.73 11.93 -31.57
N LEU A 599 33.48 11.31 -30.67
CA LEU A 599 34.42 12.01 -29.78
C LEU A 599 35.74 12.40 -30.48
N GLY A 600 35.95 12.01 -31.75
CA GLY A 600 37.22 12.19 -32.45
C GLY A 600 38.37 11.37 -31.85
N PHE A 601 38.04 10.24 -31.22
CA PHE A 601 38.97 9.33 -30.55
C PHE A 601 38.76 7.88 -31.01
N SER A 602 38.49 7.68 -32.29
CA SER A 602 38.43 6.35 -32.91
C SER A 602 39.80 5.68 -32.95
N ILE A 603 39.81 4.37 -33.23
CA ILE A 603 41.06 3.63 -33.45
C ILE A 603 41.89 4.30 -34.56
N ASP A 604 41.24 4.84 -35.59
CA ASP A 604 41.93 5.52 -36.68
C ASP A 604 42.45 6.91 -36.26
N ASP A 605 41.74 7.63 -35.38
CA ASP A 605 42.22 8.90 -34.80
C ASP A 605 43.44 8.66 -33.90
N ILE A 606 43.41 7.60 -33.07
CA ILE A 606 44.55 7.18 -32.24
C ILE A 606 45.74 6.83 -33.13
N ARG A 607 45.52 6.03 -34.20
CA ARG A 607 46.58 5.68 -35.16
C ARG A 607 47.12 6.91 -35.90
N ALA A 608 46.25 7.85 -36.27
CA ALA A 608 46.66 9.09 -36.91
C ALA A 608 47.53 9.94 -35.97
N HIS A 609 47.10 10.10 -34.72
CA HIS A 609 47.86 10.84 -33.71
C HIS A 609 49.25 10.21 -33.43
N LEU A 610 49.31 8.87 -33.35
CA LEU A 610 50.58 8.15 -33.16
C LEU A 610 51.51 8.25 -34.39
N ARG A 611 50.97 8.41 -35.61
CA ARG A 611 51.77 8.66 -36.82
C ARG A 611 52.34 10.08 -36.86
N GLU A 612 51.62 11.05 -36.30
CA GLU A 612 52.05 12.46 -36.23
C GLU A 612 53.08 12.72 -35.12
N GLN A 613 53.21 11.82 -34.14
CA GLN A 613 54.24 11.86 -33.10
C GLN A 613 55.24 10.71 -33.23
N PRO A 614 56.13 10.70 -34.25
CA PRO A 614 57.23 9.76 -34.25
C PRO A 614 58.07 10.01 -33.00
N HIS A 615 58.32 8.93 -32.24
CA HIS A 615 59.04 8.95 -30.97
C HIS A 615 60.19 9.97 -30.98
N ARG A 616 60.12 10.99 -30.13
CA ARG A 616 61.30 11.77 -29.75
C ARG A 616 62.20 10.84 -28.93
N THR A 617 63.02 10.05 -29.63
CA THR A 617 64.17 9.35 -29.05
C THR A 617 65.26 10.32 -28.64
#